data_AF-A0A960USC4-F1
#
_entry.id   AF-A0A960USC4-F1
#
_cell.length_a   1.000
_cell.length_b   1.000
_cell.length_c   1.000
_cell.angle_alpha   90.00
_cell.angle_beta   90.00
_cell.angle_gamma   90.00
#
_symmetry.space_group_name_H-M   'P 1'
#
loop_
_entity.id
_entity.type
_entity.pdbx_description
1 polymer ?
#
loop_
_entity_poly.entity_id
_entity_poly.type
_entity_poly.pdbx_seq_one_letter_code
_entity_poly.pdbx_strand_id
1 'polypeptide(L)'
;MKPRIWTLSEARQALPEVKRITEEARTQFEQTEQRLRDEILPENVQEEQEARLQEIMASWALSIMEMGVEVKGPWLVDFDHGTGYYCWHYGEEELSFEHGYQEGFAGRRPIEEDTEI
;
A
#
# COMPACT_ATOMS: atom_id res chain seq x y z
N MET A 1 -11.83 -9.93 7.70
CA MET A 1 -10.66 -10.83 7.76
C MET A 1 -10.09 -10.81 9.18
N LYS A 2 -9.31 -11.81 9.60
CA LYS A 2 -8.71 -11.80 10.94
C LYS A 2 -7.44 -10.95 10.93
N PRO A 3 -7.25 -10.02 11.88
CA PRO A 3 -6.00 -9.28 11.99
C PRO A 3 -4.84 -10.25 12.25
N ARG A 4 -3.76 -10.09 11.50
CA ARG A 4 -2.50 -10.82 11.66
C ARG A 4 -1.52 -9.91 12.40
N ILE A 5 -0.91 -10.43 13.45
CA ILE A 5 0.23 -9.77 14.10
C ILE A 5 1.50 -10.22 13.39
N TRP A 6 2.32 -9.26 12.99
CA TRP A 6 3.54 -9.46 12.23
C TRP A 6 4.76 -9.18 13.10
N THR A 7 5.75 -10.07 13.02
CA THR A 7 7.13 -9.69 13.38
C THR A 7 7.74 -8.85 12.26
N LEU A 8 8.77 -8.04 12.58
CA LEU A 8 9.50 -7.27 11.58
C LEU A 8 10.06 -8.16 10.46
N SER A 9 10.59 -9.35 10.81
CA SER A 9 11.13 -10.30 9.84
C SER A 9 10.04 -10.82 8.89
N GLU A 10 8.87 -11.20 9.41
CA GLU A 10 7.76 -11.65 8.56
C GLU A 10 7.24 -10.53 7.65
N ALA A 11 7.14 -9.30 8.16
CA ALA A 11 6.70 -8.16 7.38
C ALA A 11 7.69 -7.85 6.25
N ARG A 12 9.00 -7.87 6.54
CA ARG A 12 10.07 -7.74 5.53
C ARG A 12 10.06 -8.87 4.50
N GLN A 13 9.75 -10.10 4.91
CA GLN A 13 9.62 -11.24 3.99
C GLN A 13 8.38 -11.12 3.08
N ALA A 14 7.29 -10.51 3.56
CA ALA A 14 6.09 -10.25 2.76
C ALA A 14 6.21 -9.00 1.87
N LEU A 15 7.09 -8.06 2.21
CA LEU A 15 7.24 -6.80 1.50
C LEU A 15 7.50 -6.95 -0.02
N PRO A 16 8.33 -7.89 -0.51
CA PRO A 16 8.51 -8.07 -1.95
C PRO A 16 7.21 -8.34 -2.71
N GLU A 17 6.28 -9.09 -2.12
CA GLU A 17 4.98 -9.36 -2.75
C GLU A 17 4.06 -8.14 -2.68
N VAL A 18 4.07 -7.41 -1.57
CA VAL A 18 3.36 -6.11 -1.46
C VAL A 18 3.87 -5.12 -2.52
N LYS A 19 5.19 -5.01 -2.70
CA LYS A 19 5.82 -4.19 -3.75
C LYS A 19 5.37 -4.63 -5.14
N ARG A 20 5.38 -5.94 -5.42
CA ARG A 20 4.95 -6.50 -6.71
C ARG A 20 3.50 -6.17 -7.04
N ILE A 21 2.57 -6.43 -6.11
CA ILE A 21 1.13 -6.15 -6.27
C ILE A 21 0.90 -4.64 -6.45
N THR A 22 1.60 -3.82 -5.66
CA THR A 22 1.48 -2.36 -5.71
C THR A 22 2.01 -1.78 -7.02
N GLU A 23 3.16 -2.23 -7.51
CA GLU A 23 3.73 -1.78 -8.80
C GLU A 23 2.81 -2.13 -9.97
N GLU A 24 2.26 -3.35 -9.98
CA GLU A 24 1.34 -3.81 -11.02
C GLU A 24 0.08 -2.93 -11.06
N ALA A 25 -0.54 -2.69 -9.89
CA ALA A 25 -1.72 -1.84 -9.79
C ALA A 25 -1.42 -0.38 -10.15
N ARG A 26 -0.30 0.17 -9.66
CA ARG A 26 0.10 1.56 -9.94
C ARG A 26 0.37 1.76 -11.42
N THR A 27 1.04 0.82 -12.08
CA THR A 27 1.28 0.88 -13.53
C THR A 27 -0.03 0.95 -14.31
N GLN A 28 -1.02 0.12 -13.95
CA GLN A 28 -2.34 0.15 -14.59
C GLN A 28 -3.11 1.44 -14.30
N PHE A 29 -3.01 1.94 -13.06
CA PHE A 29 -3.63 3.19 -12.63
C PHE A 29 -3.07 4.36 -13.43
N GLU A 30 -1.75 4.48 -13.52
CA GLU A 30 -1.06 5.57 -14.24
C GLU A 30 -1.39 5.58 -15.73
N GLN A 31 -1.43 4.42 -16.37
CA GLN A 31 -1.83 4.32 -17.78
C GLN A 31 -3.27 4.79 -18.01
N THR A 32 -4.18 4.46 -17.09
CA THR A 32 -5.59 4.85 -17.18
C THR A 32 -5.77 6.34 -16.88
N GLU A 33 -5.08 6.86 -15.86
CA GLU A 33 -5.10 8.27 -15.47
C GLU A 33 -4.49 9.16 -16.56
N GLN A 34 -3.37 8.74 -17.15
CA GLN A 34 -2.73 9.48 -18.24
C GLN A 34 -3.68 9.63 -19.42
N ARG A 35 -4.42 8.57 -19.77
CA ARG A 35 -5.40 8.62 -20.86
C ARG A 35 -6.52 9.62 -20.59
N LEU A 36 -7.04 9.67 -19.37
CA LEU A 36 -8.04 10.64 -18.95
C LEU A 36 -7.53 12.09 -18.99
N ARG A 37 -6.23 12.28 -18.72
CA ARG A 37 -5.58 13.59 -18.69
C ARG A 37 -5.23 14.13 -20.08
N ASP A 38 -4.73 13.25 -20.95
CA ASP A 38 -4.11 13.63 -22.22
C ASP A 38 -5.10 13.59 -23.40
N GLU A 39 -6.22 12.85 -23.29
CA GLU A 39 -7.21 12.71 -24.36
C GLU A 39 -8.51 13.48 -24.05
N ILE A 40 -9.11 14.10 -25.07
CA ILE A 40 -10.49 14.59 -24.99
C ILE A 40 -11.41 13.41 -25.29
N LEU A 41 -12.03 12.87 -24.26
CA LEU A 41 -12.89 11.70 -24.34
C LEU A 41 -14.38 12.10 -24.33
N PRO A 42 -15.25 11.32 -25.00
CA PRO A 42 -16.69 11.40 -24.76
C PRO A 42 -17.01 11.14 -23.28
N GLU A 43 -18.04 11.80 -22.75
CA GLU A 43 -18.44 11.73 -21.33
C GLU A 43 -18.62 10.27 -20.83
N ASN A 44 -19.29 9.43 -21.62
CA ASN A 44 -19.49 8.02 -21.27
C ASN A 44 -18.17 7.23 -21.19
N VAL A 45 -17.15 7.60 -21.98
CA VAL A 45 -15.83 6.95 -21.96
C VAL A 45 -15.01 7.48 -20.78
N GLN A 46 -15.17 8.77 -20.44
CA GLN A 46 -14.56 9.34 -19.24
C GLN A 46 -15.07 8.65 -17.98
N GLU A 47 -16.39 8.50 -17.84
CA GLU A 47 -17.02 7.78 -16.72
C GLU A 47 -16.52 6.32 -16.61
N GLU A 48 -16.40 5.60 -17.73
CA GLU A 48 -15.86 4.23 -17.76
C GLU A 48 -14.42 4.17 -17.22
N GLN A 49 -13.58 5.13 -17.61
CA GLN A 49 -12.18 5.16 -17.18
C GLN A 49 -12.04 5.58 -15.71
N GLU A 50 -12.89 6.48 -15.22
CA GLU A 50 -12.95 6.82 -13.80
C GLU A 50 -13.38 5.62 -12.95
N ALA A 51 -14.39 4.86 -13.41
CA ALA A 51 -14.79 3.61 -12.77
C ALA A 51 -13.63 2.60 -12.76
N ARG A 52 -12.89 2.48 -13.86
CA ARG A 52 -11.71 1.62 -13.94
C ARG A 52 -10.61 2.01 -12.94
N LEU A 53 -10.35 3.30 -12.72
CA LEU A 53 -9.42 3.75 -11.69
C LEU A 53 -9.85 3.29 -10.30
N GLN A 54 -11.15 3.38 -9.99
CA GLN A 54 -11.70 2.90 -8.72
C GLN A 54 -11.57 1.38 -8.57
N GLU A 55 -11.81 0.63 -9.65
CA GLU A 55 -11.66 -0.83 -9.67
C GLU A 55 -10.21 -1.27 -9.43
N ILE A 56 -9.23 -0.60 -10.05
CA ILE A 56 -7.81 -0.88 -9.83
C ILE A 56 -7.45 -0.66 -8.36
N MET A 57 -7.86 0.47 -7.78
CA MET A 57 -7.61 0.76 -6.36
C MET A 57 -8.27 -0.26 -5.43
N ALA A 58 -9.52 -0.64 -5.72
CA ALA A 58 -10.25 -1.62 -4.92
C ALA A 58 -9.62 -3.02 -5.01
N SER A 59 -9.24 -3.46 -6.21
CA SER A 59 -8.58 -4.75 -6.44
C SER A 59 -7.21 -4.84 -5.76
N TRP A 60 -6.41 -3.77 -5.85
CA TRP A 60 -5.16 -3.65 -5.11
C TRP A 60 -5.41 -3.76 -3.60
N ALA A 61 -6.34 -2.97 -3.07
CA ALA A 61 -6.61 -2.95 -1.63
C ALA A 61 -7.08 -4.32 -1.12
N LEU A 62 -7.94 -5.01 -1.86
CA LEU A 62 -8.38 -6.37 -1.53
C LEU A 62 -7.21 -7.35 -1.51
N SER A 63 -6.34 -7.31 -2.52
CA SER A 63 -5.17 -8.20 -2.60
C SER A 63 -4.21 -8.01 -1.42
N ILE A 64 -3.97 -6.75 -1.03
CA ILE A 64 -3.13 -6.42 0.15
C ILE A 64 -3.81 -6.88 1.44
N MET A 65 -5.11 -6.60 1.62
CA MET A 65 -5.86 -7.04 2.80
C MET A 65 -5.93 -8.56 2.91
N GLU A 66 -5.93 -9.28 1.79
CA GLU A 66 -5.88 -10.74 1.76
C GLU A 66 -4.63 -11.33 2.41
N MET A 67 -3.51 -10.60 2.37
CA MET A 67 -2.27 -10.97 3.04
C MET A 67 -2.33 -10.74 4.57
N GLY A 68 -3.35 -10.03 5.07
CA GLY A 68 -3.43 -9.59 6.46
C GLY A 68 -2.68 -8.28 6.74
N VAL A 69 -2.50 -7.45 5.71
CA VAL A 69 -1.89 -6.12 5.78
C VAL A 69 -2.98 -5.05 5.71
N GLU A 70 -2.85 -3.96 6.46
CA GLU A 70 -3.83 -2.89 6.48
C GLU A 70 -3.55 -1.83 5.42
N VAL A 71 -4.57 -1.44 4.66
CA VAL A 71 -4.49 -0.35 3.68
C VAL A 71 -4.90 0.95 4.36
N LYS A 72 -4.01 1.94 4.37
CA LYS A 72 -4.26 3.25 5.03
C LYS A 72 -4.49 4.39 4.05
N GLY A 73 -4.16 4.20 2.78
CA GLY A 73 -4.32 5.18 1.71
C GLY A 73 -3.77 4.65 0.39
N PRO A 74 -3.77 5.47 -0.68
CA PRO A 74 -3.19 5.08 -1.95
C PRO A 74 -1.75 4.63 -1.79
N TRP A 75 -1.48 3.36 -2.09
CA TRP A 75 -0.13 2.77 -2.05
C TRP A 75 0.58 2.87 -0.69
N LEU A 76 -0.21 3.02 0.38
CA LEU A 76 0.24 3.14 1.76
C LEU A 76 -0.36 2.00 2.58
N VAL A 77 0.53 1.22 3.21
CA VAL A 77 0.14 0.02 3.96
C VAL A 77 0.84 -0.06 5.30
N ASP A 78 0.16 -0.69 6.24
CA ASP A 78 0.61 -0.90 7.61
C ASP A 78 0.53 -2.39 7.99
N PHE A 79 1.60 -2.89 8.60
CA PHE A 79 1.66 -4.24 9.19
C PHE A 79 1.51 -4.11 10.71
N ASP A 80 0.42 -4.61 11.27
CA ASP A 80 0.19 -4.59 12.73
C ASP A 80 1.19 -5.49 13.45
N HIS A 81 1.98 -4.94 14.38
CA HIS A 81 2.93 -5.69 15.21
C HIS A 81 2.50 -5.81 16.68
N GLY A 82 1.23 -5.51 16.99
CA GLY A 82 0.61 -5.72 18.30
C GLY A 82 0.83 -4.58 19.31
N THR A 83 1.71 -3.64 19.00
CA THR A 83 1.93 -2.40 19.78
C THR A 83 1.90 -1.13 18.92
N GLY A 84 1.68 -1.30 17.61
CA GLY A 84 1.74 -0.26 16.60
C GLY A 84 1.75 -0.89 15.21
N TYR A 85 2.25 -0.14 14.22
CA TYR A 85 2.37 -0.58 12.84
C TYR A 85 3.77 -0.36 12.30
N TYR A 86 4.26 -1.34 11.53
CA TYR A 86 5.32 -1.08 10.56
C TYR A 86 4.68 -0.50 9.31
N CYS A 87 5.14 0.66 8.89
CA CYS A 87 4.51 1.43 7.83
C CYS A 87 5.41 1.44 6.59
N TRP A 88 4.81 1.15 5.43
CA TRP A 88 5.47 1.24 4.13
C TRP A 88 4.62 2.04 3.15
N HIS A 89 5.27 2.97 2.45
CA HIS A 89 4.67 3.71 1.34
C HIS A 89 5.43 3.39 0.05
N TYR A 90 4.70 3.32 -1.06
CA TYR A 90 5.29 3.17 -2.37
C TYR A 90 6.41 4.20 -2.64
N GLY A 91 7.54 3.72 -3.16
CA GLY A 91 8.78 4.48 -3.34
C GLY A 91 9.82 4.22 -2.25
N GLU A 92 9.45 3.60 -1.13
CA GLU A 92 10.39 3.13 -0.11
C GLU A 92 10.93 1.74 -0.45
N GLU A 93 12.25 1.54 -0.29
CA GLU A 93 12.87 0.28 -0.65
C GLU A 93 12.58 -0.83 0.37
N GLU A 94 12.66 -0.46 1.66
CA GLU A 94 12.59 -1.36 2.81
C GLU A 94 11.55 -0.89 3.84
N LEU A 95 11.06 -1.82 4.66
CA LEU A 95 10.22 -1.51 5.82
C LEU A 95 11.11 -0.91 6.93
N SER A 96 11.21 0.41 6.94
CA SER A 96 12.21 1.16 7.72
C SER A 96 11.61 2.01 8.84
N PHE A 97 10.28 2.13 8.91
CA PHE A 97 9.62 3.00 9.87
C PHE A 97 8.42 2.32 10.53
N GLU A 98 8.15 2.73 11.76
CA GLU A 98 6.99 2.33 12.53
C GLU A 98 6.26 3.54 13.12
N HIS A 99 5.00 3.34 13.53
CA HIS A 99 4.27 4.32 14.33
C HIS A 99 3.26 3.63 15.26
N GLY A 100 2.88 4.33 16.32
CA GLY A 100 1.84 3.88 17.23
C GLY A 100 0.45 3.95 16.60
N TYR A 101 -0.52 3.28 17.23
CA TYR A 101 -1.90 3.18 16.71
C TYR A 101 -2.62 4.52 16.48
N GLN A 102 -2.23 5.59 17.18
CA GLN A 102 -2.87 6.91 17.11
C GLN A 102 -2.08 7.95 16.30
N GLU A 103 -0.89 7.60 15.82
CA GLU A 103 0.05 8.57 15.25
C GLU A 103 -0.08 8.70 13.73
N GLY A 104 -0.44 7.60 13.06
CA GLY A 104 -0.52 7.52 11.60
C GLY A 104 0.81 7.85 10.90
N PHE A 105 0.72 8.10 9.59
CA PHE A 105 1.91 8.32 8.74
C PHE A 105 2.80 9.48 9.21
N ALA A 106 2.22 10.56 9.74
CA ALA A 106 2.96 11.75 10.15
C ALA A 106 3.82 11.54 11.42
N GLY A 107 3.51 10.51 12.22
CA GLY A 107 4.26 10.18 13.43
C GLY A 107 5.28 9.05 13.27
N ARG A 108 5.62 8.69 12.03
CA ARG A 108 6.59 7.64 11.73
C ARG A 108 7.95 7.92 12.37
N ARG A 109 8.53 6.87 12.93
CA ARG A 109 9.90 6.85 13.47
C ARG A 109 10.67 5.71 12.82
N PRO A 110 12.00 5.84 12.64
CA PRO A 110 12.81 4.73 12.17
C PRO A 110 12.66 3.52 13.09
N ILE A 111 12.62 2.33 12.51
CA ILE A 111 12.65 1.08 13.28
C ILE A 111 14.07 0.93 13.84
N GLU A 112 14.17 0.74 15.16
CA GLU A 112 15.44 0.44 15.80
C GLU A 112 15.87 -0.98 15.40
N GLU A 113 16.93 -1.10 14.60
CA GLU A 113 17.56 -2.40 14.38
C GLU A 113 18.37 -2.74 15.62
N ASP A 114 17.78 -3.51 16.54
CA ASP A 114 18.54 -4.18 17.57
C ASP A 114 19.62 -4.98 16.86
N THR A 115 20.86 -4.49 16.96
CA THR A 115 22.03 -5.17 16.46
C THR A 115 22.22 -6.37 17.39
N GLU A 116 21.55 -7.48 17.11
CA GLU A 116 21.88 -8.76 17.74
C GLU A 116 23.32 -9.10 17.30
N ILE A 117 24.28 -8.77 18.19
CA ILE A 117 25.70 -9.16 18.12
C ILE A 117 25.84 -10.64 18.49
#